data_AF-X1TU15-F1
#
_entry.id   AF-X1TU15-F1
#
_cell.length_a   1.000
_cell.length_b   1.000
_cell.length_c   1.000
_cell.angle_alpha   90.00
_cell.angle_beta   90.00
_cell.angle_gamma   90.00
#
_symmetry.space_group_name_H-M   'P 1'
#
loop_
_entity.id
_entity.type
_entity.pdbx_description
1 polymer ?
#
loop_
_entity_poly.entity_id
_entity_poly.type
_entity_poly.pdbx_seq_one_letter_code
_entity_poly.pdbx_strand_id
1 'polypeptide(L)'
;MLKSAVVAGLCDIGIDVVDLGMVTTPGIGIMVRELGCDGGVVVTASHNLAQYNGMKLLLGNGIAPPADATGQIKRYFFGKNFSLVDLSNRGKVTSNEQTDVTHINKVLAIVDKEAIAAKKFKVVLDSVNGAGGPVTKKMLSELGCEVVAINDEPTGLFAHTPEPTAENIT
;
A
#
# COMPACT_ATOMS: atom_id res chain seq x y z
N MET A 1 6.29 -13.70 -4.40
CA MET A 1 6.12 -14.12 -5.81
C MET A 1 5.65 -12.99 -6.72
N LEU A 2 4.39 -12.51 -6.62
CA LEU A 2 3.84 -11.50 -7.54
C LEU A 2 4.65 -10.19 -7.58
N LYS A 3 5.05 -9.66 -6.42
CA LYS A 3 5.97 -8.51 -6.35
C LYS A 3 7.22 -8.70 -7.21
N SER A 4 7.88 -9.85 -7.07
CA SER A 4 9.11 -10.16 -7.82
C SER A 4 8.88 -10.17 -9.33
N ALA A 5 7.74 -10.69 -9.79
CA ALA A 5 7.39 -10.69 -11.22
C ALA A 5 7.13 -9.26 -11.75
N VAL A 6 6.44 -8.43 -10.98
CA VAL A 6 6.22 -7.01 -11.31
C VAL A 6 7.54 -6.27 -11.41
N VAL A 7 8.39 -6.38 -10.38
CA VAL A 7 9.70 -5.72 -10.32
C VAL A 7 10.55 -6.14 -11.52
N ALA A 8 10.65 -7.44 -11.80
CA ALA A 8 11.42 -7.94 -12.94
C ALA A 8 10.90 -7.39 -14.27
N GLY A 9 9.59 -7.44 -14.50
CA GLY A 9 8.99 -6.95 -15.73
C GLY A 9 9.18 -5.45 -15.96
N LEU A 10 9.13 -4.63 -14.90
CA LEU A 10 9.40 -3.20 -14.98
C LEU A 10 10.88 -2.92 -15.29
N CYS A 11 11.81 -3.58 -14.60
CA CYS A 11 13.23 -3.39 -14.84
C CYS A 11 13.65 -3.86 -16.24
N ASP A 12 13.02 -4.92 -16.78
CA ASP A 12 13.28 -5.44 -18.12
C ASP A 12 12.88 -4.49 -19.26
N ILE A 13 12.05 -3.49 -18.97
CA ILE A 13 11.71 -2.41 -19.91
C ILE A 13 12.38 -1.07 -19.52
N GLY A 14 13.37 -1.12 -18.63
CA GLY A 14 14.19 0.03 -18.26
C GLY A 14 13.60 0.94 -17.17
N ILE A 15 12.57 0.49 -16.44
CA ILE A 15 11.96 1.29 -15.37
C ILE A 15 12.66 1.01 -14.03
N ASP A 16 13.13 2.09 -13.40
CA ASP A 16 13.61 2.06 -12.01
C ASP A 16 12.45 1.83 -11.03
N VAL A 17 12.68 0.97 -10.03
CA VAL A 17 11.66 0.57 -9.05
C VAL A 17 12.12 0.92 -7.65
N VAL A 18 11.24 1.57 -6.88
CA VAL A 18 11.40 1.72 -5.43
C VAL A 18 10.50 0.69 -4.73
N ASP A 19 11.12 -0.31 -4.09
CA ASP A 19 10.43 -1.31 -3.27
C ASP A 19 10.11 -0.73 -1.89
N LEU A 20 8.82 -0.57 -1.61
CA LEU A 20 8.32 -0.06 -0.33
C LEU A 20 8.04 -1.18 0.70
N GLY A 21 8.28 -2.44 0.35
CA GLY A 21 7.99 -3.57 1.22
C GLY A 21 6.49 -3.78 1.44
N MET A 22 6.11 -4.16 2.66
CA MET A 22 4.72 -4.35 3.05
C MET A 22 4.17 -3.05 3.63
N VAL A 23 3.32 -2.37 2.87
CA VAL A 23 2.74 -1.08 3.24
C VAL A 23 1.28 -1.02 2.83
N THR A 24 0.55 -0.06 3.37
CA THR A 24 -0.86 0.18 3.01
C THR A 24 -0.99 0.72 1.58
N THR A 25 -2.11 0.43 0.91
CA THR A 25 -2.46 1.02 -0.40
C THR A 25 -2.36 2.57 -0.39
N PRO A 26 -2.95 3.29 0.58
CA PRO A 26 -2.77 4.74 0.67
C PRO A 26 -1.32 5.16 0.92
N GLY A 27 -0.53 4.37 1.66
CA GLY A 27 0.90 4.61 1.84
C GLY A 27 1.66 4.65 0.51
N ILE A 28 1.37 3.73 -0.42
CA ILE A 28 1.97 3.73 -1.76
C ILE A 28 1.52 4.98 -2.55
N GLY A 29 0.24 5.34 -2.50
CA GLY A 29 -0.26 6.56 -3.17
C GLY A 29 0.43 7.84 -2.67
N ILE A 30 0.72 7.92 -1.38
CA ILE A 30 1.53 9.00 -0.79
C ILE A 30 2.96 8.95 -1.32
N MET A 31 3.63 7.80 -1.22
CA MET A 31 5.05 7.68 -1.56
C MET A 31 5.32 7.89 -3.05
N VAL A 32 4.38 7.52 -3.94
CA VAL A 32 4.49 7.84 -5.38
C VAL A 32 4.68 9.34 -5.59
N ARG A 33 3.92 10.17 -4.85
CA ARG A 33 4.03 11.63 -4.94
C ARG A 33 5.28 12.15 -4.25
N GLU A 34 5.60 11.64 -3.07
CA GLU A 34 6.75 12.13 -2.28
C GLU A 34 8.10 11.79 -2.89
N LEU A 35 8.18 10.67 -3.62
CA LEU A 35 9.39 10.25 -4.33
C LEU A 35 9.42 10.76 -5.78
N GLY A 36 8.38 11.43 -6.25
CA GLY A 36 8.28 11.88 -7.63
C GLY A 36 8.24 10.73 -8.66
N CYS A 37 7.66 9.59 -8.30
CA CYS A 37 7.52 8.45 -9.19
C CYS A 37 6.43 8.69 -10.25
N ASP A 38 6.60 8.13 -11.44
CA ASP A 38 5.60 8.23 -12.53
C ASP A 38 4.33 7.38 -12.28
N GLY A 39 4.40 6.44 -11.35
CA GLY A 39 3.29 5.57 -10.96
C GLY A 39 3.65 4.59 -9.85
N GLY A 40 2.67 3.79 -9.45
CA GLY A 40 2.82 2.78 -8.41
C GLY A 40 2.07 1.50 -8.72
N VAL A 41 2.56 0.38 -8.21
CA VAL A 41 1.88 -0.92 -8.29
C VAL A 41 1.67 -1.45 -6.89
N VAL A 42 0.43 -1.73 -6.52
CA VAL A 42 0.06 -2.32 -5.24
C VAL A 42 -0.35 -3.76 -5.46
N VAL A 43 0.40 -4.71 -4.92
CA VAL A 43 0.04 -6.13 -4.95
C VAL A 43 -0.93 -6.43 -3.81
N THR A 44 -2.22 -6.51 -4.12
CA THR A 44 -3.30 -6.69 -3.13
C THR A 44 -4.60 -7.13 -3.80
N ALA A 45 -5.43 -7.88 -3.06
CA ALA A 45 -6.84 -8.08 -3.38
C ALA A 45 -7.78 -7.39 -2.38
N SER A 46 -7.32 -6.35 -1.69
CA SER A 46 -8.13 -5.52 -0.79
C SER A 46 -8.83 -6.34 0.31
N HIS A 47 -10.13 -6.63 0.16
CA HIS A 47 -10.98 -7.32 1.12
C HIS A 47 -11.42 -8.72 0.62
N ASN A 48 -10.86 -9.21 -0.49
CA ASN A 48 -11.15 -10.56 -0.94
C ASN A 48 -10.52 -11.61 0.00
N LEU A 49 -11.07 -12.82 -0.02
CA LEU A 49 -10.55 -13.96 0.76
C LEU A 49 -9.07 -14.24 0.49
N ALA A 50 -8.41 -14.92 1.42
CA ALA A 50 -6.95 -15.13 1.43
C ALA A 50 -6.39 -15.81 0.17
N GLN A 51 -7.18 -16.62 -0.54
CA GLN A 51 -6.74 -17.23 -1.81
C GLN A 51 -6.61 -16.24 -2.97
N TYR A 52 -7.17 -15.04 -2.86
CA TYR A 52 -7.13 -14.03 -3.91
C TYR A 52 -5.92 -13.11 -3.75
N ASN A 53 -5.37 -12.71 -4.89
CA ASN A 53 -4.42 -11.61 -4.98
C ASN A 53 -4.64 -10.85 -6.29
N GLY A 54 -4.06 -9.68 -6.41
CA GLY A 54 -4.28 -8.79 -7.54
C GLY A 54 -3.24 -7.67 -7.59
N MET A 55 -3.45 -6.76 -8.53
CA MET A 55 -2.62 -5.56 -8.69
C MET A 55 -3.51 -4.34 -8.88
N LYS A 56 -3.27 -3.29 -8.11
CA LYS A 56 -3.80 -1.95 -8.36
C LYS A 56 -2.69 -1.10 -8.95
N LEU A 57 -2.99 -0.38 -10.02
CA LEU A 57 -2.07 0.57 -10.64
C LEU A 57 -2.43 1.97 -10.16
N LEU A 58 -1.42 2.78 -9.88
CA LEU A 58 -1.53 4.19 -9.53
C LEU A 58 -0.72 5.02 -10.53
N LEU A 59 -1.23 6.18 -10.89
CA LEU A 59 -0.50 7.19 -11.67
C LEU A 59 0.41 8.00 -10.75
N GLY A 60 1.29 8.85 -11.31
CA GLY A 60 2.25 9.67 -10.56
C GLY A 60 1.63 10.66 -9.56
N ASN A 61 0.33 10.93 -9.67
CA ASN A 61 -0.42 11.68 -8.67
C ASN A 61 -0.95 10.81 -7.50
N GLY A 62 -0.60 9.53 -7.46
CA GLY A 62 -0.93 8.58 -6.40
C GLY A 62 -2.34 7.99 -6.47
N ILE A 63 -3.11 8.25 -7.52
CA ILE A 63 -4.49 7.75 -7.68
C ILE A 63 -4.61 6.73 -8.80
N ALA A 64 -5.68 5.93 -8.76
CA ALA A 64 -5.97 4.95 -9.81
C ALA A 64 -6.16 5.62 -11.18
N PRO A 65 -5.73 4.97 -12.28
CA PRO A 65 -5.91 5.50 -13.62
C PRO A 65 -7.40 5.64 -13.96
N PRO A 66 -7.81 6.74 -14.64
CA PRO A 66 -9.15 6.85 -15.20
C PRO A 66 -9.40 5.80 -16.30
N ALA A 67 -10.64 5.72 -16.78
CA ALA A 67 -11.08 4.67 -17.70
C ALA A 67 -10.30 4.65 -19.03
N ASP A 68 -9.96 5.82 -19.58
CA ASP A 68 -9.18 5.98 -20.80
C ASP A 68 -7.73 5.48 -20.63
N ALA A 69 -7.07 5.86 -19.53
CA ALA A 69 -5.73 5.37 -19.17
C ALA A 69 -5.74 3.86 -18.90
N THR A 70 -6.77 3.35 -18.21
CA THR A 70 -6.98 1.91 -18.01
C THR A 70 -7.16 1.19 -19.34
N GLY A 71 -7.89 1.78 -20.29
CA GLY A 71 -8.05 1.27 -21.64
C GLY A 71 -6.72 1.18 -22.38
N GLN A 72 -5.84 2.18 -22.23
CA GLN A 72 -4.49 2.16 -22.78
C GLN A 72 -3.66 1.02 -22.18
N ILE A 73 -3.61 0.90 -20.86
CA ILE A 73 -2.88 -0.17 -20.15
C ILE A 73 -3.33 -1.55 -20.66
N LYS A 74 -4.64 -1.79 -20.78
CA LYS A 74 -5.18 -3.04 -21.33
C LYS A 74 -4.72 -3.31 -22.76
N ARG A 75 -4.71 -2.29 -23.63
CA ARG A 75 -4.21 -2.43 -25.01
C ARG A 75 -2.73 -2.80 -25.03
N TYR A 76 -1.89 -2.15 -24.22
CA TYR A 76 -0.47 -2.50 -24.11
C TYR A 76 -0.28 -3.95 -23.64
N PHE A 77 -1.03 -4.37 -22.63
CA PHE A 77 -0.97 -5.74 -22.09
C PHE A 77 -1.40 -6.80 -23.11
N PHE A 78 -2.61 -6.70 -23.68
CA PHE A 78 -3.14 -7.70 -24.62
C PHE A 78 -2.40 -7.71 -25.96
N GLY A 79 -1.96 -6.53 -26.41
CA GLY A 79 -1.16 -6.40 -27.63
C GLY A 79 0.31 -6.82 -27.44
N LYS A 80 0.74 -7.14 -26.22
CA LYS A 80 2.15 -7.38 -25.86
C LYS A 80 3.07 -6.26 -26.38
N ASN A 81 2.58 -5.03 -26.30
CA ASN A 81 3.28 -3.87 -26.84
C ASN A 81 4.26 -3.34 -25.81
N PHE A 82 5.42 -3.97 -25.71
CA PHE A 82 6.53 -3.55 -24.88
C PHE A 82 7.83 -3.97 -25.55
N SER A 83 8.91 -3.29 -25.23
CA SER A 83 10.24 -3.61 -25.75
C SER A 83 11.18 -3.81 -24.59
N LEU A 84 11.87 -4.95 -24.61
CA LEU A 84 12.91 -5.23 -23.63
C LEU A 84 14.12 -4.34 -23.93
N VAL A 85 14.76 -3.86 -22.86
CA VAL A 85 16.00 -3.09 -22.97
C VAL A 85 17.21 -4.01 -22.84
N ASP A 86 18.35 -3.58 -23.39
CA ASP A 86 19.62 -4.26 -23.21
C ASP A 86 20.04 -4.29 -21.73
N LEU A 87 20.93 -5.23 -21.38
CA LEU A 87 21.40 -5.42 -20.01
C LEU A 87 21.96 -4.13 -19.36
N SER A 88 22.62 -3.28 -20.13
CA SER A 88 23.18 -2.01 -19.64
C SER A 88 22.12 -0.96 -19.29
N ASN A 89 20.90 -1.12 -19.78
CA ASN A 89 19.79 -0.18 -19.63
C ASN A 89 18.67 -0.71 -18.73
N ARG A 90 18.84 -1.89 -18.10
CA ARG A 90 17.85 -2.42 -17.16
C ARG A 90 17.65 -1.47 -15.98
N GLY A 91 16.40 -1.34 -15.57
CA GLY A 91 16.03 -0.54 -14.42
C GLY A 91 16.67 -1.06 -13.13
N LYS A 92 16.89 -0.15 -12.18
CA LYS A 92 17.47 -0.43 -10.87
C LYS A 92 16.37 -0.59 -9.84
N VAL A 93 16.60 -1.49 -8.89
CA VAL A 93 15.72 -1.65 -7.73
C VAL A 93 16.40 -1.00 -6.52
N THR A 94 15.68 -0.08 -5.89
CA THR A 94 16.07 0.51 -4.59
C THR A 94 14.97 0.20 -3.57
N SER A 95 15.27 0.32 -2.28
CA SER A 95 14.28 0.14 -1.21
C SER A 95 14.04 1.45 -0.47
N ASN A 96 12.82 1.63 0.05
CA ASN A 96 12.49 2.73 0.94
C ASN A 96 11.52 2.27 2.03
N GLU A 97 11.96 2.38 3.29
CA GLU A 97 11.22 1.92 4.47
C GLU A 97 10.54 3.07 5.24
N GLN A 98 10.49 4.28 4.66
CA GLN A 98 9.96 5.48 5.31
C GLN A 98 8.46 5.70 5.11
N THR A 99 7.77 4.76 4.44
CA THR A 99 6.35 4.89 4.10
C THR A 99 5.48 5.16 5.33
N ASP A 100 5.65 4.39 6.39
CA ASP A 100 4.82 4.52 7.60
C ASP A 100 5.04 5.86 8.29
N VAL A 101 6.31 6.28 8.45
CA VAL A 101 6.66 7.58 9.04
C VAL A 101 6.09 8.72 8.21
N THR A 102 6.23 8.65 6.89
CA THR A 102 5.74 9.68 5.98
C THR A 102 4.22 9.77 6.02
N HIS A 103 3.53 8.63 6.02
CA HIS A 103 2.07 8.58 6.10
C HIS A 103 1.57 9.12 7.45
N ILE A 104 2.13 8.65 8.57
CA ILE A 104 1.74 9.09 9.91
C ILE A 104 1.94 10.61 10.03
N ASN A 105 3.09 11.15 9.62
CA ASN A 105 3.35 12.59 9.69
C ASN A 105 2.31 13.41 8.90
N LYS A 106 1.87 12.93 7.74
CA LYS A 106 0.82 13.62 6.96
C LYS A 106 -0.54 13.60 7.65
N VAL A 107 -0.90 12.49 8.31
CA VAL A 107 -2.14 12.40 9.09
C VAL A 107 -2.07 13.31 10.32
N LEU A 108 -0.96 13.27 11.06
CA LEU A 108 -0.77 14.10 12.25
C LEU A 108 -0.78 15.60 11.94
N ALA A 109 -0.37 16.00 10.73
CA ALA A 109 -0.40 17.40 10.29
C ALA A 109 -1.80 17.95 10.04
N ILE A 110 -2.84 17.10 9.95
CA ILE A 110 -4.22 17.52 9.63
C ILE A 110 -5.21 17.26 10.77
N VAL A 111 -4.73 16.90 11.97
CA VAL A 111 -5.54 16.63 13.16
C VAL A 111 -5.02 17.41 14.36
N ASP A 112 -5.89 17.66 15.34
CA ASP A 112 -5.51 18.28 16.62
C ASP A 112 -4.96 17.20 17.58
N LYS A 113 -3.64 17.00 17.51
CA LYS A 113 -2.94 15.97 18.28
C LYS A 113 -3.10 16.18 19.79
N GLU A 114 -2.99 17.42 20.26
CA GLU A 114 -3.07 17.78 21.66
C GLU A 114 -4.47 17.53 22.22
N ALA A 115 -5.52 17.91 21.48
CA ALA A 115 -6.90 17.66 21.88
C ALA A 115 -7.22 16.16 21.95
N ILE A 116 -6.73 15.36 20.99
CA ILE A 116 -6.93 13.90 21.01
C ILE A 116 -6.19 13.28 22.20
N ALA A 117 -4.93 13.63 22.41
CA ALA A 117 -4.12 13.10 23.50
C ALA A 117 -4.70 13.44 24.88
N ALA A 118 -5.28 14.64 25.04
CA ALA A 118 -5.91 15.07 26.29
C ALA A 118 -7.13 14.19 26.69
N LYS A 119 -7.78 13.53 25.73
CA LYS A 119 -8.92 12.64 25.98
C LYS A 119 -8.52 11.25 26.46
N LYS A 120 -7.28 10.82 26.21
CA LYS A 120 -6.77 9.47 26.58
C LYS A 120 -7.73 8.36 26.15
N PHE A 121 -8.13 8.37 24.88
CA PHE A 121 -9.06 7.36 24.36
C PHE A 121 -8.48 5.96 24.51
N LYS A 122 -9.34 5.01 24.90
CA LYS A 122 -9.07 3.59 24.77
C LYS A 122 -9.68 3.09 23.47
N VAL A 123 -8.84 2.53 22.59
CA VAL A 123 -9.21 2.14 21.23
C VAL A 123 -8.93 0.65 21.04
N VAL A 124 -9.94 -0.11 20.61
CA VAL A 124 -9.74 -1.48 20.12
C VAL A 124 -9.49 -1.41 18.63
N LEU A 125 -8.40 -2.02 18.16
CA LEU A 125 -8.02 -2.07 16.75
C LEU A 125 -8.01 -3.52 16.27
N ASP A 126 -8.98 -3.88 15.42
CA ASP A 126 -8.93 -5.12 14.65
C ASP A 126 -8.27 -4.85 13.29
N SER A 127 -7.12 -5.50 13.06
CA SER A 127 -6.39 -5.34 11.81
C SER A 127 -6.54 -6.53 10.85
N VAL A 128 -7.33 -7.55 11.23
CA VAL A 128 -7.59 -8.77 10.47
C VAL A 128 -6.34 -9.44 9.89
N ASN A 129 -5.18 -9.25 10.51
CA ASN A 129 -3.86 -9.67 10.01
C ASN A 129 -3.47 -9.05 8.66
N GLY A 130 -3.94 -7.83 8.39
CA GLY A 130 -3.65 -7.04 7.22
C GLY A 130 -2.54 -6.00 7.42
N ALA A 131 -2.01 -5.47 6.31
CA ALA A 131 -0.89 -4.54 6.29
C ALA A 131 -1.12 -3.20 7.02
N GLY A 132 -2.37 -2.89 7.41
CA GLY A 132 -2.73 -1.66 8.11
C GLY A 132 -2.45 -1.69 9.62
N GLY A 133 -2.28 -2.87 10.23
CA GLY A 133 -2.19 -3.00 11.69
C GLY A 133 -1.02 -2.24 12.30
N PRO A 134 0.24 -2.56 11.94
CA PRO A 134 1.41 -1.92 12.53
C PRO A 134 1.41 -0.39 12.43
N VAL A 135 1.10 0.15 11.24
CA VAL A 135 1.08 1.61 11.01
C VAL A 135 -0.05 2.30 11.77
N THR A 136 -1.25 1.70 11.83
CA THR A 136 -2.40 2.29 12.53
C THR A 136 -2.18 2.27 14.04
N LYS A 137 -1.67 1.16 14.57
CA LYS A 137 -1.30 1.04 15.99
C LYS A 137 -0.25 2.07 16.41
N LYS A 138 0.77 2.28 15.57
CA LYS A 138 1.79 3.32 15.78
C LYS A 138 1.16 4.71 15.79
N MET A 139 0.35 5.04 14.77
CA MET A 139 -0.35 6.33 14.68
C MET A 139 -1.23 6.61 15.90
N LEU A 140 -2.04 5.65 16.34
CA LEU A 140 -2.90 5.78 17.52
C LEU A 140 -2.09 5.98 18.81
N SER A 141 -0.94 5.31 18.92
CA SER A 141 -0.03 5.50 20.04
C SER A 141 0.57 6.92 20.05
N GLU A 142 0.92 7.46 18.87
CA GLU A 142 1.40 8.85 18.75
C GLU A 142 0.32 9.89 19.06
N LEU A 143 -0.96 9.53 18.87
CA LEU A 143 -2.12 10.32 19.29
C LEU A 143 -2.45 10.20 20.78
N GLY A 144 -1.65 9.46 21.56
CA GLY A 144 -1.86 9.29 23.00
C GLY A 144 -3.01 8.35 23.39
N CYS A 145 -3.43 7.47 22.48
CA CYS A 145 -4.47 6.48 22.76
C CYS A 145 -3.90 5.24 23.48
N GLU A 146 -4.68 4.64 24.38
CA GLU A 146 -4.46 3.26 24.85
C GLU A 146 -5.01 2.30 23.80
N VAL A 147 -4.13 1.57 23.10
CA VAL A 147 -4.53 0.68 22.00
C VAL A 147 -4.57 -0.77 22.46
N VAL A 148 -5.73 -1.40 22.32
CA VAL A 148 -5.91 -2.86 22.42
C VAL A 148 -5.98 -3.41 21.00
N ALA A 149 -4.86 -3.94 20.50
CA ALA A 149 -4.80 -4.50 19.16
C ALA A 149 -5.19 -5.98 19.16
N ILE A 150 -6.04 -6.36 18.21
CA ILE A 150 -6.39 -7.76 17.91
C ILE A 150 -6.09 -8.02 16.43
N ASN A 151 -5.71 -9.28 16.12
CA ASN A 151 -5.33 -9.68 14.77
C ASN A 151 -4.28 -8.74 14.14
N ASP A 152 -3.28 -8.32 14.94
CA ASP A 152 -2.35 -7.21 14.63
C ASP A 152 -1.20 -7.62 13.69
N GLU A 153 -0.72 -8.85 13.81
CA GLU A 153 0.42 -9.33 13.02
C GLU A 153 0.01 -9.54 11.55
N PRO A 154 0.66 -8.87 10.57
CA PRO A 154 0.27 -8.94 9.17
C PRO A 154 0.82 -10.21 8.51
N THR A 155 0.21 -11.35 8.83
CA THR A 155 0.63 -12.67 8.36
C THR A 155 0.16 -12.99 6.94
N GLY A 156 -0.86 -12.27 6.44
CA GLY A 156 -1.59 -12.65 5.23
C GLY A 156 -2.56 -13.83 5.42
N LEU A 157 -2.62 -14.39 6.62
CA LEU A 157 -3.63 -15.36 7.05
C LEU A 157 -4.66 -14.61 7.89
N PHE A 158 -5.76 -14.24 7.27
CA PHE A 158 -6.79 -13.40 7.89
C PHE A 158 -7.54 -14.15 9.00
N ALA A 159 -7.66 -13.54 10.18
CA ALA A 159 -8.39 -14.11 11.33
C ALA A 159 -9.88 -14.35 11.06
N HIS A 160 -10.48 -13.53 10.20
CA HIS A 160 -11.84 -13.64 9.70
C HIS A 160 -11.89 -13.09 8.25
N THR A 161 -13.07 -13.09 7.63
CA THR A 161 -13.24 -12.46 6.31
C THR A 161 -12.81 -10.98 6.40
N PRO A 162 -11.88 -10.52 5.55
CA PRO A 162 -11.18 -9.24 5.75
C PRO A 162 -12.02 -8.01 5.41
N GLU A 163 -13.21 -8.18 4.83
CA GLU A 163 -14.16 -7.09 4.66
C GLU A 163 -14.82 -6.75 6.00
N PRO A 164 -14.73 -5.50 6.51
CA PRO A 164 -15.28 -5.13 7.81
C PRO A 164 -16.80 -4.89 7.72
N THR A 165 -17.58 -5.92 7.37
CA THR A 165 -19.05 -5.92 7.45
C THR A 165 -19.50 -6.23 8.88
N ALA A 166 -20.74 -5.89 9.22
CA ALA A 166 -21.32 -6.20 10.53
C ALA A 166 -21.21 -7.70 10.89
N GLU A 167 -21.42 -8.58 9.91
CA GLU A 167 -21.30 -10.04 10.09
C GLU A 167 -19.87 -10.49 10.43
N ASN A 168 -18.85 -9.80 9.93
CA ASN A 168 -17.45 -10.20 10.11
C ASN A 168 -16.81 -9.62 11.38
N ILE A 169 -17.47 -8.67 12.06
CA ILE A 169 -16.92 -7.93 13.21
C ILE A 169 -17.71 -8.14 14.52
N THR A 170 -18.63 -9.12 14.52
CA THR A 170 -19.41 -9.57 15.70
C THR A 170 -18.90 -10.89 16.23
#